data_AF-A0AA37Q690-F1
#
_entry.id   AF-A0AA37Q690-F1
#
_cell.length_a   1.000
_cell.length_b   1.000
_cell.length_c   1.000
_cell.angle_alpha   90.00
_cell.angle_beta   90.00
_cell.angle_gamma   90.00
#
_symmetry.space_group_name_H-M   'P 1'
#
loop_
_entity.id
_entity.type
_entity.pdbx_description
1 polymer ?
#
loop_
_entity_poly.entity_id
_entity_poly.type
_entity_poly.pdbx_seq_one_letter_code
_entity_poly.pdbx_strand_id
1 'polypeptide(L)'
;MREDRPRWMRPGWLILGSLALVMAAGAAWPRVKAAFDDAPAGTASDEAGPKLPAADDTLGRPPGDARVRVEVLNATRTRGLGRRGMFYLRDRGFDVVAVGTSGAQQDSVVVIDRSGHPEWAKRVAYAMGGARIETRPDTSRYLDVTVVIGASWRAPAQPFHP
;
A
#
# COMPACT_ATOMS: atom_id res chain seq x y z
N MET A 1 -24.67 -31.49 25.05
CA MET A 1 -23.81 -31.77 26.23
C MET A 1 -22.58 -32.49 25.66
N ARG A 2 -21.37 -31.94 25.55
CA ARG A 2 -20.73 -30.74 26.09
C ARG A 2 -19.95 -30.04 24.96
N GLU A 3 -19.89 -28.72 25.06
CA GLU A 3 -18.95 -27.86 24.33
C GLU A 3 -17.52 -28.15 24.82
N ASP A 4 -16.54 -28.11 23.92
CA ASP A 4 -15.17 -27.78 24.30
C ASP A 4 -14.54 -26.87 23.25
N ARG A 5 -14.14 -25.68 23.72
CA ARG A 5 -13.72 -24.53 22.94
C ARG A 5 -12.21 -24.54 22.66
N PRO A 6 -11.74 -23.88 21.59
CA PRO A 6 -10.35 -23.88 21.16
C PRO A 6 -9.41 -23.06 22.07
N ARG A 7 -8.21 -23.59 22.30
CA ARG A 7 -7.10 -22.96 23.03
C ARG A 7 -6.35 -21.99 22.10
N TRP A 8 -6.57 -20.71 22.32
CA TRP A 8 -5.82 -19.60 21.77
C TRP A 8 -4.50 -19.45 22.55
N MET A 9 -3.38 -19.44 21.85
CA MET A 9 -2.08 -19.02 22.38
C MET A 9 -1.92 -17.51 22.13
N ARG A 10 -1.66 -16.77 23.21
CA ARG A 10 -1.21 -15.38 23.22
C ARG A 10 0.24 -15.30 22.76
N PRO A 11 0.61 -14.22 22.06
CA PRO A 11 1.87 -13.53 22.35
C PRO A 11 1.55 -12.07 22.71
N GLY A 12 1.95 -11.53 23.86
CA GLY A 12 3.29 -11.62 24.43
C GLY A 12 4.00 -10.31 24.11
N TRP A 13 3.65 -9.28 24.88
CA TRP A 13 4.23 -7.94 24.86
C TRP A 13 5.70 -8.02 25.31
N LEU A 14 6.64 -7.58 24.48
CA LEU A 14 7.98 -7.20 24.94
C LEU A 14 8.38 -5.91 24.23
N ILE A 15 8.32 -4.84 25.02
CA ILE A 15 9.00 -3.56 24.81
C ILE A 15 10.46 -3.75 25.23
N LEU A 16 11.40 -3.41 24.36
CA LEU A 16 12.82 -3.12 24.62
C LEU A 16 13.42 -2.68 23.28
N GLY A 17 14.13 -1.59 23.11
CA GLY A 17 14.55 -0.52 24.00
C GLY A 17 15.19 0.55 23.11
N SER A 18 15.09 1.78 23.56
CA SER A 18 15.64 2.99 22.97
C SER A 18 17.17 2.92 22.82
N LEU A 19 17.73 3.47 21.74
CA LEU A 19 19.01 4.17 21.85
C LEU A 19 19.08 5.31 20.82
N ALA A 20 18.91 6.53 21.34
CA ALA A 20 19.31 7.75 20.69
C ALA A 20 20.85 7.85 20.72
N LEU A 21 21.45 8.18 19.58
CA LEU A 21 22.81 8.69 19.53
C LEU A 21 22.77 10.08 18.91
N VAL A 22 22.81 11.10 19.78
CA VAL A 22 23.21 12.46 19.45
C VAL A 22 24.69 12.55 19.79
N MET A 23 25.54 12.83 18.80
CA MET A 23 26.84 13.45 19.03
C MET A 23 27.11 14.45 17.92
N ALA A 24 27.28 15.69 18.36
CA ALA A 24 27.54 16.87 17.55
C ALA A 24 29.03 17.01 17.21
N ALA A 25 29.31 17.54 16.03
CA ALA A 25 30.48 18.35 15.70
C ALA A 25 30.00 19.27 14.56
N GLY A 26 29.97 20.60 14.64
CA GLY A 26 30.95 21.48 15.27
C GLY A 26 31.79 22.11 14.15
N ALA A 27 31.61 23.43 13.95
CA ALA A 27 32.35 24.33 13.05
C ALA A 27 31.94 24.38 11.55
N ALA A 28 31.10 25.38 11.22
CA ALA A 28 31.27 26.31 10.08
C ALA A 28 29.94 27.03 9.71
N TRP A 29 29.27 27.68 10.68
CA TRP A 29 28.01 28.39 10.41
C TRP A 29 28.10 29.84 9.87
N PRO A 30 29.24 30.58 9.79
CA PRO A 30 29.15 32.01 9.51
C PRO A 30 29.17 32.42 8.02
N ARG A 31 29.11 31.51 7.03
CA ARG A 31 29.18 31.92 5.61
C ARG A 31 27.88 31.89 4.79
N VAL A 32 26.75 31.48 5.36
CA VAL A 32 25.48 31.40 4.61
C VAL A 32 24.54 32.60 4.87
N LYS A 33 24.81 33.44 5.88
CA LYS A 33 23.94 34.58 6.22
C LYS A 33 24.08 35.77 5.26
N ALA A 34 25.26 35.98 4.66
CA ALA A 34 25.55 37.18 3.86
C ALA A 34 24.95 37.15 2.43
N ALA A 35 24.37 36.04 1.98
CA ALA A 35 23.72 35.95 0.67
C ALA A 35 22.21 36.24 0.72
N PHE A 36 21.64 36.41 1.92
CA PHE A 36 20.19 36.57 2.11
C PHE A 36 19.72 38.02 2.24
N ASP A 37 20.64 38.98 2.42
CA ASP A 37 20.29 40.39 2.67
C ASP A 37 20.20 41.24 1.38
N ASP A 38 20.58 40.72 0.20
CA ASP A 38 20.68 41.50 -1.06
C ASP A 38 19.64 41.13 -2.15
N ALA A 39 18.57 40.41 -1.83
CA ALA A 39 17.52 40.09 -2.81
C ALA A 39 16.43 41.19 -2.83
N PRO A 40 16.20 41.90 -3.96
CA PRO A 40 15.17 42.93 -4.04
C PRO A 40 13.76 42.33 -3.94
N ALA A 41 12.89 43.02 -3.18
CA ALA A 41 11.48 42.69 -3.02
C ALA A 41 10.72 42.83 -4.34
N GLY A 42 10.61 41.71 -5.07
CA GLY A 42 9.81 41.57 -6.28
C GLY A 42 8.46 40.93 -5.98
N THR A 43 7.41 41.75 -6.12
CA THR A 43 6.02 41.45 -6.52
C THR A 43 5.41 40.10 -6.18
N ALA A 44 4.32 40.16 -5.41
CA ALA A 44 3.35 39.11 -5.16
C ALA A 44 2.94 38.37 -6.45
N SER A 45 3.42 37.15 -6.57
CA SER A 45 2.85 36.13 -7.44
C SER A 45 2.04 35.17 -6.57
N ASP A 46 0.77 35.11 -6.91
CA ASP A 46 -0.26 34.20 -6.43
C ASP A 46 0.10 32.76 -6.88
N GLU A 47 1.12 32.17 -6.26
CA GLU A 47 1.46 30.76 -6.48
C GLU A 47 1.20 29.98 -5.20
N ALA A 48 0.15 29.18 -5.25
CA ALA A 48 -0.07 28.05 -4.38
C ALA A 48 1.26 27.31 -4.20
N GLY A 49 1.85 27.45 -3.00
CA GLY A 49 3.16 26.88 -2.71
C GLY A 49 3.21 25.39 -3.05
N PRO A 50 4.38 24.85 -3.41
CA PRO A 50 4.51 23.45 -3.79
C PRO A 50 3.95 22.57 -2.67
N LYS A 51 2.79 21.96 -2.94
CA LYS A 51 2.28 20.84 -2.16
C LYS A 51 3.38 19.78 -2.23
N LEU A 52 4.11 19.59 -1.14
CA LEU A 52 5.13 18.54 -1.05
C LEU A 52 4.54 17.26 -1.66
N PRO A 53 5.23 16.59 -2.59
CA PRO A 53 4.74 15.35 -3.15
C PRO A 53 4.40 14.43 -1.98
N ALA A 54 3.16 13.94 -1.95
CA ALA A 54 2.73 12.97 -0.95
C ALA A 54 3.81 11.87 -0.87
N ALA A 55 4.42 11.71 0.30
CA ALA A 55 5.55 10.83 0.52
C ALA A 55 5.36 9.46 -0.15
N ASP A 56 6.25 9.10 -1.09
CA ASP A 56 6.50 7.77 -1.68
C ASP A 56 5.32 6.81 -1.94
N ASP A 57 4.14 7.29 -2.38
CA ASP A 57 3.03 6.40 -2.84
C ASP A 57 3.34 5.69 -4.18
N THR A 58 4.44 6.03 -4.83
CA THR A 58 4.85 5.45 -6.13
C THR A 58 5.14 3.95 -6.06
N LEU A 59 5.51 3.44 -4.87
CA LEU A 59 5.73 2.01 -4.63
C LEU A 59 4.42 1.19 -4.65
N GLY A 60 3.28 1.85 -4.43
CA GLY A 60 1.94 1.25 -4.46
C GLY A 60 1.19 1.43 -5.77
N ARG A 61 1.86 1.92 -6.84
CA ARG A 61 1.28 2.21 -8.15
C ARG A 61 1.94 1.35 -9.24
N PRO A 62 1.30 1.07 -10.39
CA PRO A 62 1.99 0.45 -11.53
C PRO A 62 3.28 1.17 -11.94
N PRO A 63 4.27 0.46 -12.51
CA PRO A 63 5.49 1.08 -13.00
C PRO A 63 5.24 1.85 -14.31
N GLY A 64 5.58 3.16 -14.32
CA GLY A 64 5.39 4.01 -15.50
C GLY A 64 3.95 3.98 -16.02
N ASP A 65 3.78 3.77 -17.33
CA ASP A 65 2.48 3.67 -18.00
C ASP A 65 1.95 2.24 -18.11
N ALA A 66 2.54 1.28 -17.38
CA ALA A 66 2.15 -0.12 -17.45
C ALA A 66 0.71 -0.33 -16.96
N ARG A 67 -0.10 -1.03 -17.76
CA ARG A 67 -1.44 -1.49 -17.38
C ARG A 67 -1.35 -2.87 -16.73
N VAL A 68 -1.27 -2.88 -15.40
CA VAL A 68 -1.25 -4.13 -14.62
C VAL A 68 -2.68 -4.61 -14.40
N ARG A 69 -3.07 -5.72 -15.04
CA ARG A 69 -4.40 -6.33 -14.97
C ARG A 69 -4.55 -7.18 -13.72
N VAL A 70 -5.47 -6.77 -12.86
CA VAL A 70 -5.69 -7.36 -11.54
C VAL A 70 -7.06 -8.00 -11.42
N GLU A 71 -7.11 -9.22 -10.87
CA GLU A 71 -8.34 -9.84 -10.35
C GLU A 71 -8.37 -9.70 -8.83
N VAL A 72 -9.51 -9.34 -8.26
CA VAL A 72 -9.70 -9.27 -6.80
C VAL A 72 -10.65 -10.35 -6.34
N LEU A 73 -10.19 -11.24 -5.46
CA LEU A 73 -10.97 -12.31 -4.87
C LEU A 73 -11.23 -12.03 -3.38
N ASN A 74 -12.50 -12.01 -2.98
CA ASN A 74 -12.87 -11.93 -1.57
C ASN A 74 -12.79 -13.31 -0.92
N ALA A 75 -11.84 -13.52 -0.01
CA ALA A 75 -11.70 -14.74 0.78
C ALA A 75 -12.24 -14.56 2.20
N THR A 76 -13.30 -13.77 2.35
CA THR A 76 -13.97 -13.52 3.64
C THR A 76 -15.48 -13.70 3.51
N ARG A 77 -16.17 -13.75 4.66
CA ARG A 77 -17.64 -13.70 4.72
C ARG A 77 -18.21 -12.29 4.61
N THR A 78 -17.37 -11.26 4.59
CA THR A 78 -17.80 -9.86 4.54
C THR A 78 -18.25 -9.50 3.13
N ARG A 79 -19.56 -9.24 2.98
CA ARG A 79 -20.13 -8.81 1.70
C ARG A 79 -19.53 -7.47 1.26
N GLY A 80 -19.31 -7.33 -0.05
CA GLY A 80 -18.81 -6.10 -0.66
C GLY A 80 -17.31 -5.82 -0.46
N LEU A 81 -16.58 -6.62 0.33
CA LEU A 81 -15.16 -6.37 0.59
C LEU A 81 -14.30 -6.45 -0.68
N GLY A 82 -14.56 -7.40 -1.56
CA GLY A 82 -13.90 -7.49 -2.87
C GLY A 82 -14.12 -6.23 -3.73
N ARG A 83 -15.34 -5.66 -3.71
CA ARG A 83 -15.65 -4.42 -4.44
C ARG A 83 -14.94 -3.20 -3.85
N ARG A 84 -14.80 -3.14 -2.52
CA ARG A 84 -13.97 -2.11 -1.86
C ARG A 84 -12.49 -2.25 -2.23
N GLY A 85 -11.97 -3.48 -2.32
CA GLY A 85 -10.63 -3.78 -2.83
C GLY A 85 -10.42 -3.32 -4.27
N MET A 86 -11.40 -3.57 -5.14
CA MET A 86 -11.38 -3.07 -6.52
C MET A 86 -11.28 -1.55 -6.59
N PHE A 87 -12.14 -0.82 -5.88
CA PHE A 87 -12.08 0.64 -5.87
C PHE A 87 -10.75 1.15 -5.34
N TYR A 88 -10.25 0.55 -4.26
CA TYR A 88 -8.98 0.90 -3.64
C TYR A 88 -7.77 0.76 -4.59
N LEU A 89 -7.72 -0.33 -5.36
CA LEU A 89 -6.64 -0.58 -6.31
C LEU A 89 -6.78 0.27 -7.58
N ARG A 90 -8.00 0.53 -8.06
CA ARG A 90 -8.23 1.42 -9.21
C ARG A 90 -7.83 2.86 -8.93
N ASP A 91 -8.11 3.36 -7.72
CA ASP A 91 -7.67 4.69 -7.26
C ASP A 91 -6.13 4.84 -7.31
N ARG A 92 -5.42 3.73 -7.17
CA ARG A 92 -3.94 3.64 -7.29
C ARG A 92 -3.45 3.38 -8.71
N GLY A 93 -4.34 3.33 -9.70
CA GLY A 93 -3.99 3.18 -11.11
C GLY A 93 -3.87 1.73 -11.59
N PHE A 94 -4.18 0.73 -10.77
CA PHE A 94 -4.24 -0.66 -11.25
C PHE A 94 -5.49 -0.91 -12.10
N ASP A 95 -5.34 -1.68 -13.17
CA ASP A 95 -6.46 -2.08 -14.03
C ASP A 95 -7.15 -3.31 -13.44
N VAL A 96 -8.09 -3.10 -12.52
CA VAL A 96 -8.86 -4.21 -11.96
C VAL A 96 -9.89 -4.67 -12.98
N VAL A 97 -9.67 -5.82 -13.61
CA VAL A 97 -10.51 -6.36 -14.68
C VAL A 97 -11.62 -7.28 -14.17
N ALA A 98 -11.46 -7.87 -12.99
CA ALA A 98 -12.43 -8.80 -12.43
C ALA A 98 -12.50 -8.72 -10.89
N VAL A 99 -13.69 -9.00 -10.35
CA VAL A 99 -13.94 -9.17 -8.92
C VAL A 99 -14.72 -10.46 -8.70
N GLY A 100 -14.28 -11.28 -7.75
CA GLY A 100 -14.92 -12.55 -7.43
C GLY A 100 -14.85 -12.89 -5.94
N THR A 101 -15.25 -14.11 -5.63
CA THR A 101 -15.17 -14.70 -4.29
C THR A 101 -14.26 -15.91 -4.36
N SER A 102 -13.38 -16.06 -3.38
CA SER A 102 -12.53 -17.26 -3.26
C SER A 102 -13.34 -18.43 -2.71
N GLY A 103 -13.05 -19.65 -3.16
CA GLY A 103 -13.62 -20.88 -2.60
C GLY A 103 -13.09 -21.22 -1.20
N ALA A 104 -11.97 -20.64 -0.79
CA ALA A 104 -11.37 -20.80 0.52
C ALA A 104 -11.23 -19.46 1.24
N GLN A 105 -11.49 -19.45 2.55
CA GLN A 105 -11.27 -18.28 3.40
C GLN A 105 -9.77 -18.06 3.65
N GLN A 106 -9.37 -16.81 3.86
CA GLN A 106 -8.00 -16.44 4.20
C GLN A 106 -7.99 -15.43 5.34
N ASP A 107 -6.98 -15.52 6.20
CA ASP A 107 -6.80 -14.56 7.29
C ASP A 107 -6.11 -13.30 6.82
N SER A 108 -5.09 -13.41 5.97
CA SER A 108 -4.31 -12.28 5.45
C SER A 108 -4.49 -12.08 3.94
N VAL A 109 -4.05 -10.92 3.44
CA VAL A 109 -3.97 -10.70 1.99
C VAL A 109 -2.87 -11.57 1.39
N VAL A 110 -3.17 -12.17 0.23
CA VAL A 110 -2.20 -12.89 -0.60
C VAL A 110 -2.25 -12.32 -2.01
N VAL A 111 -1.08 -11.98 -2.55
CA VAL A 111 -0.93 -11.51 -3.92
C VAL A 111 -0.29 -12.62 -4.73
N ILE A 112 -0.93 -13.02 -5.82
CA ILE A 112 -0.45 -14.10 -6.69
C ILE A 112 0.03 -13.49 -8.00
N ASP A 113 1.31 -13.63 -8.31
CA ASP A 113 1.88 -13.30 -9.61
C ASP A 113 1.49 -14.37 -10.63
N ARG A 114 0.74 -13.96 -11.65
CA ARG A 114 0.25 -14.84 -12.73
C ARG A 114 1.05 -14.69 -14.03
N SER A 115 1.68 -13.53 -14.23
CA SER A 115 2.38 -13.18 -15.46
C SER A 115 3.90 -13.38 -15.38
N GLY A 116 4.45 -13.65 -14.19
CA GLY A 116 5.89 -13.77 -14.00
C GLY A 116 6.59 -12.41 -13.89
N HIS A 117 5.86 -11.36 -13.51
CA HIS A 117 6.38 -10.02 -13.28
C HIS A 117 6.40 -9.72 -11.77
N PRO A 118 7.43 -10.17 -11.02
CA PRO A 118 7.45 -10.08 -9.57
C PRO A 118 7.37 -8.62 -9.07
N GLU A 119 7.89 -7.66 -9.83
CA GLU A 119 7.79 -6.23 -9.49
C GLU A 119 6.35 -5.71 -9.50
N TRP A 120 5.49 -6.23 -10.36
CA TRP A 120 4.07 -5.84 -10.40
C TRP A 120 3.34 -6.40 -9.18
N ALA A 121 3.59 -7.66 -8.84
CA ALA A 121 3.06 -8.27 -7.62
C ALA A 121 3.54 -7.56 -6.35
N LYS A 122 4.82 -7.14 -6.29
CA LYS A 122 5.38 -6.36 -5.17
C LYS A 122 4.67 -5.02 -4.98
N ARG A 123 4.42 -4.28 -6.06
CA ARG A 123 3.70 -3.00 -6.00
C ARG A 123 2.25 -3.17 -5.52
N VAL A 124 1.56 -4.20 -6.00
CA VAL A 124 0.22 -4.56 -5.50
C VAL A 124 0.27 -4.96 -4.02
N ALA A 125 1.26 -5.75 -3.61
CA ALA A 125 1.43 -6.15 -2.21
C ALA A 125 1.72 -4.95 -1.30
N TYR A 126 2.55 -4.01 -1.75
CA TYR A 126 2.82 -2.75 -1.06
C TYR A 126 1.54 -1.93 -0.92
N ALA A 127 0.78 -1.75 -2.02
CA ALA A 127 -0.51 -1.07 -1.99
C ALA A 127 -1.48 -1.70 -0.98
N MET A 128 -1.47 -3.02 -0.84
CA MET A 128 -2.33 -3.75 0.09
C MET A 128 -1.81 -3.78 1.54
N GLY A 129 -0.74 -3.05 1.85
CA GLY A 129 -0.17 -2.95 3.20
C GLY A 129 0.88 -4.01 3.54
N GLY A 130 1.63 -4.50 2.54
CA GLY A 130 2.68 -5.51 2.73
C GLY A 130 2.17 -6.95 2.69
N ALA A 131 1.36 -7.28 1.67
CA ALA A 131 0.82 -8.62 1.51
C ALA A 131 1.90 -9.69 1.19
N ARG A 132 1.62 -10.94 1.59
CA ARG A 132 2.45 -12.08 1.16
C ARG A 132 2.30 -12.29 -0.34
N ILE A 133 3.40 -12.53 -1.03
CA ILE A 133 3.43 -12.77 -2.48
C ILE A 133 3.66 -14.26 -2.74
N GLU A 134 2.96 -14.80 -3.72
CA GLU A 134 3.18 -16.14 -4.26
C GLU A 134 3.28 -16.07 -5.78
N THR A 135 4.15 -16.89 -6.38
CA THR A 135 4.27 -16.98 -7.84
C THR A 135 3.55 -18.24 -8.31
N ARG A 136 2.50 -18.07 -9.11
CA ARG A 136 1.73 -19.18 -9.70
C ARG A 136 1.36 -18.82 -11.15
N PRO A 137 2.30 -18.97 -12.10
CA PRO A 137 2.11 -18.55 -13.48
C PRO A 137 0.88 -19.21 -14.10
N ASP A 138 0.05 -18.41 -14.76
CA ASP A 138 -1.14 -18.87 -15.46
C ASP A 138 -1.50 -17.88 -16.57
N THR A 139 -0.82 -18.04 -17.71
CA THR A 139 -0.95 -17.14 -18.86
C THR A 139 -2.28 -17.28 -19.59
N SER A 140 -3.04 -18.36 -19.33
CA SER A 140 -4.34 -18.62 -19.95
C SER A 140 -5.44 -17.65 -19.50
N ARG A 141 -5.28 -17.04 -18.31
CA ARG A 141 -6.28 -16.15 -17.71
C ARG A 141 -6.18 -14.69 -18.17
N TYR A 142 -5.13 -14.32 -18.92
CA TYR A 142 -4.85 -12.93 -19.29
C TYR A 142 -4.82 -11.96 -18.09
N LEU A 143 -4.41 -12.47 -16.93
CA LEU A 143 -4.24 -11.71 -15.69
C LEU A 143 -2.76 -11.55 -15.39
N ASP A 144 -2.40 -10.39 -14.86
CA ASP A 144 -1.04 -10.15 -14.38
C ASP A 144 -0.90 -10.55 -12.92
N VAL A 145 -1.90 -10.21 -12.10
CA VAL A 145 -1.91 -10.43 -10.66
C VAL A 145 -3.32 -10.83 -10.17
N THR A 146 -3.40 -11.80 -9.26
CA THR A 146 -4.62 -12.08 -8.47
C THR A 146 -4.41 -11.62 -7.03
N VAL A 147 -5.31 -10.79 -6.50
CA VAL A 147 -5.32 -10.36 -5.09
C VAL A 147 -6.40 -11.12 -4.34
N VAL A 148 -6.00 -11.94 -3.37
CA VAL A 148 -6.91 -12.64 -2.46
C VAL A 148 -6.98 -11.87 -1.16
N ILE A 149 -8.14 -11.29 -0.86
CA ILE A 149 -8.35 -10.46 0.33
C ILE A 149 -8.79 -11.33 1.51
N GLY A 150 -7.99 -11.33 2.58
CA GLY A 150 -8.28 -12.01 3.83
C GLY A 150 -8.92 -11.14 4.91
N ALA A 151 -9.31 -11.78 6.02
CA ALA A 151 -10.08 -11.19 7.11
C ALA A 151 -9.38 -10.05 7.87
N SER A 152 -8.05 -9.95 7.81
CA SER A 152 -7.27 -8.89 8.46
C SER A 152 -7.26 -7.58 7.68
N TRP A 153 -7.55 -7.60 6.38
CA TRP A 153 -7.51 -6.40 5.56
C TRP A 153 -8.69 -5.47 5.88
N ARG A 154 -8.41 -4.17 5.92
CA ARG A 154 -9.39 -3.12 6.16
C ARG A 154 -9.32 -2.15 4.99
N ALA A 155 -10.39 -2.09 4.22
CA ALA A 155 -10.52 -1.07 3.19
C ALA A 155 -10.55 0.32 3.85
N PRO A 156 -9.88 1.33 3.26
CA PRO A 156 -9.95 2.70 3.74
C PRO A 156 -11.39 3.20 3.79
N ALA A 157 -11.63 4.20 4.63
CA ALA A 157 -12.86 4.97 4.58
C ALA A 157 -12.95 5.64 3.20
N GLN A 158 -14.00 5.34 2.45
CA GLN A 158 -14.28 6.08 1.21
C GLN A 158 -14.93 7.40 1.60
N PRO A 159 -14.55 8.54 0.99
CA PRO A 159 -15.35 9.75 1.11
C PRO A 159 -16.75 9.46 0.60
N PHE A 160 -17.77 9.90 1.32
CA PHE A 160 -19.15 9.82 0.82
C PHE A 160 -19.25 10.64 -0.46
N HIS A 161 -19.47 9.97 -1.59
CA HIS A 161 -19.85 10.61 -2.84
C HIS A 161 -21.37 10.42 -2.96
N PRO A 162 -22.17 11.50 -2.79
CA PRO A 162 -23.62 11.45 -2.92
C PRO A 162 -24.07 11.14 -4.36
#